data_AF-A0A4Z0YR05-F1
#
_entry.id   AF-A0A4Z0YR05-F1
#
_cell.length_a   1.000
_cell.length_b   1.000
_cell.length_c   1.000
_cell.angle_alpha   90.00
_cell.angle_beta   90.00
_cell.angle_gamma   90.00
#
_symmetry.space_group_name_H-M   'P 1'
#
loop_
_entity.id
_entity.type
_entity.pdbx_description
1 polymer ?
#
loop_
_entity_poly.entity_id
_entity_poly.type
_entity_poly.pdbx_seq_one_letter_code
_entity_poly.pdbx_strand_id
1 'polypeptide(L)'
;MPGSSQHFASSSRVVSRLESVQFEFFRLVCAPEYAVLFETVPWEPLVIQYAVTEPCIYHTALAISALTWNHYSPIRHWYDPATGANSAAEYATIQYSLAICHLNARLDSSTPDRDMTKLTILSAILFMNLEFLRRERASSFRGSFISTHLDGATRLLRDLRFWPSLQPDSVSQCLEIGVSYIERQAELLEENMI
;
A
#
# COMPACT_ATOMS: atom_id res chain seq x y z
N MET A 1 25.10 -6.46 -36.29
CA MET A 1 24.25 -5.24 -36.27
C MET A 1 23.03 -5.50 -37.15
N PRO A 2 21.80 -5.08 -36.78
CA PRO A 2 21.30 -4.55 -35.51
C PRO A 2 20.25 -5.52 -34.88
N GLY A 3 19.89 -5.50 -33.60
CA GLY A 3 19.87 -4.39 -32.66
C GLY A 3 18.44 -3.84 -32.53
N SER A 4 17.50 -4.64 -32.04
CA SER A 4 16.12 -4.22 -31.76
C SER A 4 16.00 -3.75 -30.32
N SER A 5 16.55 -2.57 -30.04
CA SER A 5 16.23 -1.80 -28.84
C SER A 5 14.79 -1.31 -28.96
N GLN A 6 13.86 -1.97 -28.26
CA GLN A 6 12.54 -1.41 -28.02
C GLN A 6 12.70 -0.24 -27.04
N HIS A 7 12.74 0.96 -27.60
CA HIS A 7 12.53 2.19 -26.84
C HIS A 7 11.16 2.14 -26.19
N PHE A 8 11.13 2.01 -24.86
CA PHE A 8 9.96 2.39 -24.08
C PHE A 8 9.81 3.91 -24.20
N ALA A 9 8.96 4.33 -25.13
CA ALA A 9 8.51 5.70 -25.20
C ALA A 9 7.85 6.07 -23.87
N SER A 10 8.32 7.15 -23.27
CA SER A 10 7.71 7.82 -22.11
C SER A 10 6.31 8.31 -22.51
N SER A 11 5.32 7.45 -22.35
CA SER A 11 3.92 7.80 -22.55
C SER A 11 3.47 8.70 -21.40
N SER A 12 3.06 9.92 -21.74
CA SER A 12 2.30 10.79 -20.83
C SER A 12 1.12 9.98 -20.30
N ARG A 13 1.14 9.68 -18.99
CA ARG A 13 0.12 8.89 -18.31
C ARG A 13 -1.19 9.68 -18.37
N VAL A 14 -2.11 9.30 -19.25
CA VAL A 14 -3.50 9.73 -19.13
C VAL A 14 -4.04 9.03 -17.90
N VAL A 15 -4.10 9.75 -16.77
CA VAL A 15 -4.67 9.22 -15.53
C VAL A 15 -6.15 8.93 -15.78
N SER A 16 -6.58 7.71 -15.46
CA SER A 16 -7.97 7.33 -15.62
C SER A 16 -8.86 8.20 -14.72
N ARG A 17 -10.06 8.55 -15.19
CA ARG A 17 -11.04 9.29 -14.37
C ARG A 17 -11.34 8.55 -13.08
N LEU A 18 -11.39 7.22 -13.14
CA LEU A 18 -11.60 6.38 -11.95
C LEU A 18 -10.39 6.43 -11.02
N GLU A 19 -9.16 6.37 -11.54
CA GLU A 19 -7.96 6.53 -10.72
C GLU A 19 -7.96 7.86 -9.97
N SER A 20 -8.32 8.95 -10.64
CA SER A 20 -8.40 10.28 -10.01
C SER A 20 -9.44 10.32 -8.89
N VAL A 21 -10.62 9.74 -9.11
CA VAL A 21 -11.70 9.68 -8.13
C VAL A 21 -11.32 8.81 -6.93
N GLN A 22 -10.70 7.66 -7.18
CA GLN A 22 -10.23 6.76 -6.11
C GLN A 22 -9.08 7.39 -5.33
N PHE A 23 -8.16 8.08 -5.99
CA PHE A 23 -7.07 8.75 -5.27
C PHE A 23 -7.58 9.91 -4.40
N GLU A 24 -8.56 10.67 -4.89
CA GLU A 24 -9.15 11.74 -4.09
C GLU A 24 -9.95 11.19 -2.90
N PHE A 25 -10.68 10.09 -3.08
CA PHE A 25 -11.33 9.39 -1.96
C PHE A 25 -10.32 8.87 -0.94
N PHE A 26 -9.20 8.29 -1.40
CA PHE A 26 -8.11 7.90 -0.51
C PHE A 26 -7.61 9.07 0.34
N ARG A 27 -7.36 10.23 -0.28
CA ARG A 27 -6.86 11.42 0.41
C ARG A 27 -7.85 11.99 1.42
N LEU A 28 -9.13 12.04 1.07
CA LEU A 28 -10.16 12.70 1.88
C LEU A 28 -10.76 11.79 2.96
N VAL A 29 -10.69 10.47 2.78
CA VAL A 29 -11.37 9.50 3.65
C VAL A 29 -10.39 8.49 4.22
N CYS A 30 -9.73 7.69 3.37
CA CYS A 30 -8.94 6.56 3.86
C CYS A 30 -7.70 6.99 4.65
N ALA A 31 -6.93 7.97 4.16
CA ALA A 31 -5.72 8.43 4.84
C ALA A 31 -6.01 9.05 6.23
N PRO A 32 -7.03 9.91 6.40
CA PRO A 32 -7.48 10.35 7.72
C PRO A 32 -7.93 9.21 8.64
N GLU A 33 -8.70 8.23 8.13
CA GLU A 33 -9.13 7.07 8.91
C GLU A 33 -7.93 6.27 9.45
N TYR A 34 -6.89 6.07 8.64
CA TYR A 34 -5.66 5.44 9.12
C TYR A 34 -4.93 6.24 10.19
N ALA A 35 -4.89 7.57 10.09
CA ALA A 35 -4.27 8.40 11.12
C ALA A 35 -4.99 8.26 12.47
N VAL A 36 -6.31 8.08 12.45
CA VAL A 36 -7.10 7.76 13.64
C VAL A 36 -6.76 6.36 14.16
N LEU A 37 -6.71 5.35 13.28
CA LEU A 37 -6.42 3.96 13.67
C LEU A 37 -5.03 3.80 14.31
N PHE A 38 -4.02 4.48 13.77
CA PHE A 38 -2.67 4.44 14.31
C PHE A 38 -2.48 5.38 15.51
N GLU A 39 -3.47 6.20 15.85
CA GLU A 39 -3.38 7.25 16.87
C GLU A 39 -2.18 8.18 16.65
N THR A 40 -1.78 8.38 15.38
CA THR A 40 -0.66 9.26 15.01
C THR A 40 -1.06 10.25 13.93
N VAL A 41 -1.06 11.54 14.28
CA VAL A 41 -1.30 12.66 13.34
C VAL A 41 -0.35 12.68 12.15
N PRO A 42 0.94 12.30 12.26
CA PRO A 42 1.86 12.33 11.10
C PRO A 42 1.53 11.32 10.00
N TRP A 43 0.66 10.34 10.25
CA TRP A 43 0.41 9.26 9.29
C TRP A 43 -0.25 9.72 8.00
N GLU A 44 -1.27 10.57 8.10
CA GLU A 44 -1.99 11.11 6.94
C GLU A 44 -1.07 11.87 5.96
N PRO A 45 -0.33 12.91 6.38
CA PRO A 45 0.56 13.62 5.46
C PRO A 45 1.69 12.72 4.94
N LEU A 46 2.17 11.76 5.74
CA LEU A 46 3.20 10.80 5.32
C LEU A 46 2.70 9.93 4.17
N VAL A 47 1.56 9.24 4.35
CA VAL A 47 1.06 8.31 3.33
C VAL A 47 0.66 9.03 2.05
N ILE A 48 0.11 10.24 2.16
CA ILE A 48 -0.24 11.07 0.99
C ILE A 48 1.04 11.49 0.25
N GLN A 49 2.07 11.96 0.95
CA GLN A 49 3.33 12.36 0.32
C GLN A 49 3.93 11.19 -0.47
N TYR A 50 4.03 10.02 0.15
CA TYR A 50 4.55 8.82 -0.50
C TYR A 50 3.67 8.37 -1.65
N ALA A 51 2.34 8.46 -1.55
CA ALA A 51 1.44 8.09 -2.63
C ALA A 51 1.56 9.02 -3.85
N VAL A 52 1.96 10.28 -3.66
CA VAL A 52 2.21 11.21 -4.77
C VAL A 52 3.57 10.95 -5.43
N THR A 53 4.57 10.52 -4.68
CA THR A 53 5.95 10.37 -5.19
C THR A 53 6.31 8.95 -5.62
N GLU A 54 5.68 7.94 -5.04
CA GLU A 54 6.07 6.53 -5.20
C GLU A 54 4.92 5.72 -5.83
N PRO A 55 5.10 5.20 -7.06
CA PRO A 55 4.04 4.49 -7.77
C PRO A 55 3.48 3.27 -7.03
N CYS A 56 4.31 2.55 -6.27
CA CYS A 56 3.82 1.42 -5.47
C CYS A 56 2.80 1.85 -4.42
N ILE A 57 3.06 2.98 -3.75
CA ILE A 57 2.16 3.52 -2.73
C ILE A 57 0.89 4.07 -3.40
N TYR A 58 1.02 4.76 -4.54
CA TYR A 58 -0.12 5.24 -5.33
C TYR A 58 -1.08 4.10 -5.67
N HIS A 59 -0.58 3.02 -6.27
CA HIS A 59 -1.42 1.89 -6.67
C HIS A 59 -2.01 1.15 -5.46
N THR A 60 -1.31 1.11 -4.33
CA THR A 60 -1.86 0.56 -3.08
C THR A 60 -3.00 1.42 -2.55
N ALA A 61 -2.85 2.74 -2.57
CA ALA A 61 -3.88 3.70 -2.17
C ALA A 61 -5.16 3.55 -3.01
N LEU A 62 -5.03 3.36 -4.33
CA LEU A 62 -6.16 3.08 -5.22
C LEU A 62 -6.87 1.77 -4.86
N ALA A 63 -6.11 0.72 -4.53
CA ALA A 63 -6.67 -0.57 -4.14
C ALA A 63 -7.46 -0.47 -2.83
N ILE A 64 -6.87 0.17 -1.81
CA ILE A 64 -7.51 0.43 -0.52
C ILE A 64 -8.78 1.24 -0.71
N SER A 65 -8.70 2.36 -1.42
CA SER A 65 -9.86 3.23 -1.69
C SER A 65 -11.01 2.48 -2.35
N ALA A 66 -10.73 1.69 -3.38
CA ALA A 66 -11.79 0.95 -4.07
C ALA A 66 -12.51 -0.02 -3.14
N LEU A 67 -11.76 -0.71 -2.27
CA LEU A 67 -12.35 -1.59 -1.28
C LEU A 67 -13.12 -0.79 -0.22
N THR A 68 -12.54 0.23 0.38
CA THR A 68 -13.17 1.02 1.45
C THR A 68 -14.43 1.73 0.96
N TRP A 69 -14.38 2.38 -0.21
CA TRP A 69 -15.57 2.98 -0.81
C TRP A 69 -16.67 1.95 -0.99
N ASN A 70 -16.38 0.81 -1.61
CA ASN A 70 -17.38 -0.21 -1.85
C ASN A 70 -17.96 -0.81 -0.55
N HIS A 71 -17.27 -0.69 0.59
CA HIS A 71 -17.81 -1.06 1.89
C HIS A 71 -18.83 -0.02 2.39
N TYR A 72 -18.50 1.27 2.35
CA TYR A 72 -19.42 2.33 2.77
C TYR A 72 -20.61 2.51 1.82
N SER A 73 -20.39 2.32 0.53
CA SER A 73 -21.40 2.48 -0.51
C SER A 73 -21.17 1.45 -1.62
N PRO A 74 -21.80 0.27 -1.53
CA PRO A 74 -21.64 -0.79 -2.53
C PRO A 74 -22.06 -0.33 -3.93
N ILE A 75 -21.11 -0.37 -4.87
CA ILE A 75 -21.34 0.06 -6.25
C ILE A 75 -21.81 -1.15 -7.06
N ARG A 76 -23.07 -1.14 -7.49
CA ARG A 76 -23.69 -2.24 -8.26
C ARG A 76 -23.15 -2.38 -9.68
N HIS A 77 -22.65 -1.28 -10.26
CA HIS A 77 -22.17 -1.23 -11.64
C HIS A 77 -20.78 -0.60 -11.67
N TRP A 78 -19.78 -1.39 -11.29
CA TRP A 78 -18.39 -1.00 -11.40
C TRP A 78 -17.86 -1.40 -12.77
N TYR A 79 -17.28 -0.45 -13.50
CA TYR A 79 -16.53 -0.75 -14.72
C TYR A 79 -15.41 0.27 -14.90
N ASP A 80 -14.19 -0.23 -15.09
CA ASP A 80 -13.05 0.57 -15.47
C ASP A 80 -12.57 0.18 -16.87
N PRO A 81 -12.73 1.04 -17.90
CA PRO A 81 -12.25 0.73 -19.24
C PRO A 81 -10.72 0.65 -19.33
N ALA A 82 -9.97 1.29 -18.42
CA ALA A 82 -8.51 1.30 -18.46
C ALA A 82 -7.92 -0.05 -18.02
N THR A 83 -8.52 -0.68 -17.01
CA THR A 83 -8.04 -1.96 -16.45
C THR A 83 -8.90 -3.16 -16.85
N GLY A 84 -10.10 -2.92 -17.38
CA GLY A 84 -11.10 -3.95 -17.66
C GLY A 84 -11.77 -4.52 -16.41
N ALA A 85 -11.56 -3.91 -15.23
CA ALA A 85 -12.14 -4.38 -13.98
C ALA A 85 -13.67 -4.19 -13.95
N ASN A 86 -14.39 -5.24 -13.56
CA ASN A 86 -15.86 -5.25 -13.45
C ASN A 86 -16.37 -5.23 -12.01
N SER A 87 -15.45 -5.15 -11.04
CA SER A 87 -15.77 -4.99 -9.62
C SER A 87 -14.67 -4.22 -8.89
N ALA A 88 -15.01 -3.64 -7.74
CA ALA A 88 -14.04 -3.02 -6.85
C ALA A 88 -12.96 -4.01 -6.40
N ALA A 89 -13.32 -5.29 -6.21
CA ALA A 89 -12.39 -6.34 -5.82
C ALA A 89 -11.40 -6.71 -6.95
N GLU A 90 -11.89 -6.79 -8.19
CA GLU A 90 -11.02 -6.97 -9.37
C GLU A 90 -10.09 -5.79 -9.55
N TYR A 91 -10.63 -4.57 -9.49
CA TYR A 91 -9.83 -3.34 -9.58
C TYR A 91 -8.75 -3.30 -8.51
N ALA A 92 -9.10 -3.53 -7.24
CA ALA A 92 -8.14 -3.57 -6.15
C ALA A 92 -7.07 -4.66 -6.33
N THR A 93 -7.42 -5.81 -6.93
CA THR A 93 -6.46 -6.87 -7.25
C THR A 93 -5.46 -6.40 -8.31
N ILE A 94 -5.93 -5.78 -9.39
CA ILE A 94 -5.08 -5.25 -10.46
C ILE A 94 -4.14 -4.17 -9.91
N GLN A 95 -4.68 -3.24 -9.13
CA GLN A 95 -3.91 -2.17 -8.51
C GLN A 95 -2.87 -2.71 -7.51
N TYR A 96 -3.22 -3.74 -6.71
CA TYR A 96 -2.24 -4.41 -5.84
C TYR A 96 -1.10 -5.08 -6.63
N SER A 97 -1.41 -5.76 -7.73
CA SER A 97 -0.39 -6.34 -8.60
C SER A 97 0.55 -5.28 -9.18
N LEU A 98 0.00 -4.14 -9.64
CA LEU A 98 0.81 -3.00 -10.09
C LEU A 98 1.70 -2.45 -8.97
N ALA A 99 1.18 -2.35 -7.75
CA ALA A 99 1.94 -1.89 -6.60
C ALA A 99 3.16 -2.79 -6.31
N ILE A 100 2.98 -4.11 -6.33
CA ILE A 100 4.05 -5.09 -6.18
C ILE A 100 5.08 -4.95 -7.31
N CYS A 101 4.63 -4.85 -8.56
CA CYS A 101 5.54 -4.67 -9.70
C CYS A 101 6.40 -3.40 -9.56
N HIS A 102 5.79 -2.29 -9.16
CA HIS A 102 6.51 -1.03 -8.95
C HIS A 102 7.47 -1.09 -7.77
N LEU A 103 7.09 -1.72 -6.66
CA LEU A 103 7.98 -1.89 -5.52
C LEU A 103 9.19 -2.75 -5.89
N ASN A 104 8.98 -3.89 -6.55
CA ASN A 104 10.07 -4.76 -6.99
C ASN A 104 11.02 -4.05 -7.96
N ALA A 105 10.49 -3.34 -8.96
CA ALA A 105 11.31 -2.56 -9.88
C ALA A 105 12.12 -1.48 -9.15
N ARG A 106 11.54 -0.85 -8.12
CA ARG A 106 12.21 0.15 -7.28
C ARG A 106 13.32 -0.46 -6.43
N LEU A 107 13.10 -1.65 -5.87
CA LEU A 107 14.10 -2.42 -5.12
C LEU A 107 15.26 -2.89 -6.02
N ASP A 108 14.96 -3.40 -7.22
CA ASP A 108 15.96 -3.92 -8.16
C ASP A 108 16.87 -2.80 -8.73
N SER A 109 16.34 -1.59 -8.85
CA SER A 109 17.04 -0.45 -9.45
C SER A 109 17.81 0.42 -8.44
N SER A 110 17.75 0.10 -7.15
CA SER A 110 18.27 0.98 -6.10
C SER A 110 19.22 0.24 -5.16
N THR A 111 20.25 0.96 -4.70
CA THR A 111 21.04 0.48 -3.57
C THR A 111 20.22 0.59 -2.29
N PRO A 112 20.26 -0.42 -1.39
CA PRO A 112 19.60 -0.32 -0.09
C PRO A 112 20.09 0.91 0.67
N ASP A 113 19.16 1.80 0.98
CA ASP A 113 19.39 2.98 1.81
C ASP A 113 18.21 3.20 2.76
N ARG A 114 18.35 4.20 3.61
CA ARG A 114 17.38 4.53 4.66
C ARG A 114 15.98 4.85 4.11
N ASP A 115 15.89 5.53 2.98
CA ASP A 115 14.59 5.95 2.42
C ASP A 115 13.93 4.79 1.67
N MET A 116 14.71 3.95 1.00
CA MET A 116 14.24 2.69 0.44
C MET A 116 13.71 1.74 1.53
N THR A 117 14.40 1.65 2.67
CA THR A 117 13.93 0.88 3.81
C THR A 117 12.59 1.39 4.33
N LYS A 118 12.42 2.71 4.48
CA LYS A 118 11.15 3.33 4.89
C LYS A 118 10.03 3.05 3.89
N LEU A 119 10.29 3.23 2.60
CA LEU A 119 9.33 2.94 1.53
C LEU A 119 8.86 1.49 1.59
N THR A 120 9.79 0.56 1.80
CA THR A 120 9.50 -0.87 1.85
C THR A 120 8.64 -1.21 3.08
N ILE A 121 8.96 -0.64 4.25
CA ILE A 121 8.15 -0.82 5.46
C ILE A 121 6.75 -0.22 5.28
N LEU A 122 6.64 1.00 4.75
CA LEU A 122 5.34 1.63 4.49
C LEU A 122 4.50 0.79 3.51
N SER A 123 5.12 0.29 2.43
CA SER A 123 4.45 -0.59 1.47
C SER A 123 3.92 -1.85 2.16
N ALA A 124 4.73 -2.49 3.01
CA ALA A 124 4.32 -3.67 3.78
C ALA A 124 3.12 -3.37 4.70
N ILE A 125 3.13 -2.25 5.42
CA ILE A 125 2.00 -1.83 6.26
C ILE A 125 0.72 -1.67 5.42
N LEU A 126 0.80 -0.98 4.28
CA LEU A 126 -0.38 -0.77 3.43
C LEU A 126 -0.87 -2.06 2.76
N PHE A 127 0.05 -2.96 2.37
CA PHE A 127 -0.31 -4.28 1.86
C PHE A 127 -1.03 -5.14 2.89
N MET A 128 -0.56 -5.14 4.15
CA MET A 128 -1.25 -5.82 5.23
C MET A 128 -2.66 -5.26 5.45
N ASN A 129 -2.80 -3.93 5.46
CA ASN A 129 -4.10 -3.27 5.54
C ASN A 129 -5.04 -3.67 4.40
N LEU A 130 -4.53 -3.73 3.18
CA LEU A 130 -5.29 -4.21 2.03
C LEU A 130 -5.72 -5.67 2.21
N GLU A 131 -4.86 -6.52 2.76
CA GLU A 131 -5.17 -7.93 3.03
C GLU A 131 -6.25 -8.09 4.11
N PHE A 132 -6.24 -7.28 5.17
CA PHE A 132 -7.33 -7.23 6.15
C PHE A 132 -8.67 -6.87 5.47
N LEU A 133 -8.69 -5.81 4.65
CA LEU A 133 -9.89 -5.39 3.90
C LEU A 133 -10.41 -6.47 2.95
N ARG A 134 -9.53 -7.28 2.36
CA ARG A 134 -9.92 -8.40 1.49
C ARG A 134 -10.45 -9.58 2.31
N ARG A 135 -9.84 -9.88 3.45
CA ARG A 135 -10.17 -11.04 4.28
C ARG A 135 -11.54 -10.93 4.93
N GLU A 136 -11.92 -9.74 5.40
CA GLU A 136 -13.29 -9.47 5.89
C GLU A 136 -14.37 -9.84 4.85
N ARG A 137 -13.98 -9.93 3.57
CA ARG A 137 -14.90 -10.10 2.42
C ARG A 137 -14.80 -11.45 1.74
N ALA A 138 -13.80 -12.27 2.07
CA ALA A 138 -13.63 -13.58 1.48
C ALA A 138 -14.25 -14.65 2.38
N SER A 139 -15.23 -15.40 1.86
CA SER A 139 -15.82 -16.58 2.53
C SER A 139 -14.87 -17.78 2.63
N SER A 140 -13.63 -17.65 2.17
CA SER A 140 -12.61 -18.69 2.23
C SER A 140 -11.26 -18.07 2.58
N PHE A 141 -10.65 -18.61 3.62
CA PHE A 141 -9.30 -18.28 4.08
C PHE A 141 -8.28 -18.68 3.01
N ARG A 142 -7.96 -17.78 2.08
CA ARG A 142 -6.71 -17.90 1.31
C ARG A 142 -5.57 -17.41 2.20
N GLY A 143 -4.46 -18.13 2.14
CA GLY A 143 -3.26 -17.87 2.94
C GLY A 143 -2.97 -16.37 3.04
N SER A 144 -3.01 -15.88 4.27
CA SER A 144 -2.69 -14.50 4.61
C SER A 144 -1.20 -14.27 4.40
N PHE A 145 -0.80 -13.29 3.61
CA PHE A 145 0.61 -12.89 3.52
C PHE A 145 0.96 -11.86 4.61
N ILE A 146 0.00 -11.53 5.48
CA ILE A 146 0.21 -10.62 6.62
C ILE A 146 1.43 -11.02 7.44
N SER A 147 1.60 -12.30 7.79
CA SER A 147 2.77 -12.75 8.55
C SER A 147 4.09 -12.55 7.79
N THR A 148 4.08 -12.76 6.47
CA THR A 148 5.27 -12.55 5.62
C THR A 148 5.64 -11.07 5.54
N HIS A 149 4.66 -10.20 5.34
CA HIS A 149 4.86 -8.75 5.31
C HIS A 149 5.28 -8.21 6.68
N LEU A 150 4.70 -8.72 7.76
CA LEU A 150 5.02 -8.35 9.13
C LEU A 150 6.46 -8.73 9.50
N ASP A 151 6.86 -9.98 9.24
CA ASP A 151 8.24 -10.45 9.46
C ASP A 151 9.26 -9.60 8.68
N GLY A 152 8.94 -9.28 7.42
CA GLY A 152 9.76 -8.42 6.58
C GLY A 152 9.88 -7.02 7.17
N ALA A 153 8.75 -6.39 7.53
CA ALA A 153 8.71 -5.05 8.10
C ALA A 153 9.46 -4.95 9.43
N THR A 154 9.30 -5.92 10.33
CA THR A 154 9.99 -5.97 11.62
C THR A 154 11.50 -6.10 11.46
N ARG A 155 11.98 -6.91 10.51
CA ARG A 155 13.41 -6.99 10.19
C ARG A 155 13.95 -5.66 9.67
N LEU A 156 13.23 -5.04 8.74
CA LEU A 156 13.61 -3.75 8.16
C LEU A 156 13.59 -2.61 9.18
N LEU A 157 12.65 -2.60 10.13
CA LEU A 157 12.63 -1.63 11.23
C LEU A 157 13.87 -1.76 12.12
N ARG A 158 14.29 -2.99 12.41
CA ARG A 158 15.53 -3.23 13.15
C ARG A 158 16.73 -2.70 12.39
N ASP A 159 16.79 -2.93 11.07
CA ASP A 159 17.87 -2.41 10.22
C ASP A 159 17.86 -0.88 10.17
N LEU A 160 16.67 -0.26 10.12
CA LEU A 160 16.47 1.19 10.11
C LEU A 160 17.11 1.90 11.31
N ARG A 161 17.16 1.24 12.47
CA ARG A 161 17.80 1.75 13.69
C ARG A 161 19.32 1.86 13.59
N PHE A 162 19.94 1.10 12.70
CA PHE A 162 21.39 1.12 12.48
C PHE A 162 21.81 2.15 11.42
N TRP A 163 20.87 2.69 10.64
CA TRP A 163 21.15 3.78 9.70
C TRP A 163 21.28 5.11 10.45
N PRO A 164 22.47 5.75 10.45
CA PRO A 164 22.67 7.02 11.15
C PRO A 164 21.70 8.08 10.64
N SER A 165 21.00 8.76 11.56
CA SER A 165 20.15 9.90 11.22
C SER A 165 20.72 11.18 11.83
N LEU A 166 20.75 12.25 11.04
CA LEU A 166 21.21 13.57 11.51
C LEU A 166 20.14 14.33 12.31
N GLN A 167 18.90 13.82 12.37
CA GLN A 167 17.73 14.47 12.97
C GLN A 167 16.76 13.43 13.53
N PRO A 168 15.95 13.76 14.55
CA PRO A 168 14.86 12.90 15.02
C PRO A 168 13.95 12.51 13.84
N ASP A 169 13.81 11.22 13.58
CA ASP A 169 13.07 10.74 12.42
C ASP A 169 11.62 10.42 12.76
N SER A 170 10.76 11.42 12.61
CA SER A 170 9.32 11.27 12.77
C SER A 170 8.71 10.21 11.84
N VAL A 171 9.32 9.97 10.67
CA VAL A 171 8.86 8.92 9.74
C VAL A 171 9.15 7.55 10.31
N SER A 172 10.37 7.30 10.79
CA SER A 172 10.72 6.02 11.45
C SER A 172 9.79 5.72 12.63
N GLN A 173 9.53 6.72 13.48
CA GLN A 173 8.62 6.54 14.62
C GLN A 173 7.18 6.23 14.17
N CYS A 174 6.69 6.92 13.14
CA CYS A 174 5.37 6.68 12.57
C CYS A 174 5.25 5.25 11.99
N LEU A 175 6.29 4.77 11.31
CA LEU A 175 6.35 3.40 10.79
C LEU A 175 6.43 2.34 11.91
N GLU A 176 7.18 2.59 12.98
CA GLU A 176 7.22 1.70 14.15
C GLU A 176 5.83 1.55 14.77
N ILE A 177 5.11 2.65 14.97
CA ILE A 177 3.74 2.62 15.50
C ILE A 177 2.80 1.84 14.56
N GLY A 178 2.90 2.07 13.25
CA GLY A 178 2.12 1.35 12.26
C GLY A 178 2.35 -0.16 12.27
N VAL A 179 3.61 -0.61 12.37
CA VAL A 179 3.93 -2.04 12.48
C VAL A 179 3.39 -2.64 13.78
N SER A 180 3.60 -1.98 14.92
CA SER A 180 3.11 -2.47 16.22
C SER A 180 1.58 -2.54 16.28
N TYR A 181 0.87 -1.63 15.62
CA TYR A 181 -0.59 -1.71 15.50
C TYR A 181 -1.01 -2.97 14.73
N ILE A 182 -0.38 -3.21 13.58
CA ILE A 182 -0.73 -4.36 12.72
C ILE A 182 -0.40 -5.70 13.39
N GLU A 183 0.73 -5.77 14.10
CA GLU A 183 1.10 -6.92 14.92
C GLU A 183 -0.01 -7.26 15.92
N ARG A 184 -0.48 -6.26 16.68
CA ARG A 184 -1.57 -6.43 17.65
C ARG A 184 -2.89 -6.85 17.00
N GLN A 185 -3.21 -6.34 15.81
CA GLN A 185 -4.40 -6.77 15.07
C GLN A 185 -4.27 -8.21 14.54
N ALA A 186 -3.08 -8.62 14.11
CA ALA A 186 -2.83 -9.98 13.64
C ALA A 186 -3.02 -10.99 14.79
N GLU A 187 -2.49 -10.69 15.98
CA GLU A 187 -2.67 -11.49 17.20
C GLU A 187 -4.15 -11.66 17.55
N LEU A 188 -4.93 -10.56 17.57
CA LEU A 188 -6.37 -10.62 17.85
C LEU A 188 -7.14 -11.46 16.82
N LEU A 189 -6.74 -11.45 15.55
CA LEU A 189 -7.38 -12.29 14.55
C LEU A 189 -7.04 -13.78 14.70
N GLU A 190 -5.86 -14.12 15.21
CA GLU A 190 -5.48 -15.50 15.50
C GLU A 190 -6.25 -16.03 16.72
N GLU A 191 -6.39 -15.22 17.77
CA GLU A 191 -7.16 -15.57 18.97
C GLU A 191 -8.65 -15.80 18.66
N ASN A 192 -9.25 -15.02 17.76
CA ASN A 192 -10.66 -15.17 17.36
C ASN A 192 -10.92 -16.37 16.43
N MET A 193 -9.89 -17.12 16.04
CA MET A 193 -10.00 -18.33 15.22
C MET A 193 -9.86 -19.64 16.03
N ILE A 194 -9.51 -19.56 17.32
CA ILE A 194 -9.35 -20.70 18.23
C ILE A 194 -10.61 -20.85 19.09
#